data_AF-A0A960KRD6-F1
#
_entry.id   AF-A0A960KRD6-F1
#
_cell.length_a   1.000
_cell.length_b   1.000
_cell.length_c   1.000
_cell.angle_alpha   90.00
_cell.angle_beta   90.00
_cell.angle_gamma   90.00
#
_symmetry.space_group_name_H-M   'P 1'
#
loop_
_entity.id
_entity.type
_entity.pdbx_description
1 polymer ?
#
loop_
_entity_poly.entity_id
_entity_poly.type
_entity_poly.pdbx_seq_one_letter_code
_entity_poly.pdbx_strand_id
1 'polypeptide(L)'
;MSFRLPRASRKSLASCWGVLFLLLCLPAGLLAQRPLNLDFELPGAAGPGRPWGWSTGWSAFGQDTGETFALDSLIVHEGRFSLRVFQSDSCSGEPQALLLQLPADFARGHQLSLTAWLRTEDVRGTAQLNLEGWKPMQVAFVDSVAIVGSPDSPRSSDWTRFNLGLRVPDDPALHSIAFTVALSGPGRVWFDGLALSVDGRPMDALPTGGDPPDAAQLAWLAGYSQVLDSVDPAADASDLALFRAMVGDARLVGLGESTHGTREFFRLKHRLLRFLVMEAGFRAFAIEANQAAVEQVNDWIQGGPGRAEDVMRTLFKVWNTEEVRALVQWLRDWNLQHPGDSVRFLGYDMQDNRVPADSLRAFLADEDPGLMPEAERLLGEFVTQPGSFTPDVADSTRARWYDQTRALCALLDSRASDWLGEARTGHDSLRVAWALQNASLLSQAARLNASLYSPDRDSLMAANLDWALRVLVPGRRTVIWAHDMHISRGGDPSLSFNAGAQMGAELDRRHGADYRAFSLLTWQGWYSATRSMSDHRMVRARALPAPAGSAESVLHELPACAAGIGCLVDLRPARQEADGAWLRQPRPLRSIGYAAWDWGFELQAVLPLEFDGVFLITDSSASHMLR
;
A
#
# COMPACT_ATOMS: atom_id res chain seq x y z
N MET A 1 59.12 61.57 1.41
CA MET A 1 59.19 61.97 -0.03
C MET A 1 57.95 61.41 -0.70
N SER A 2 56.96 62.26 -1.01
CA SER A 2 56.82 62.95 -2.31
C SER A 2 56.46 61.93 -3.42
N PHE A 3 55.36 61.99 -4.18
CA PHE A 3 54.39 63.05 -4.49
C PHE A 3 53.12 62.43 -5.11
N ARG A 4 52.07 63.26 -5.20
CA ARG A 4 50.71 63.09 -5.72
C ARG A 4 50.58 62.58 -7.17
N LEU A 5 49.36 62.14 -7.56
CA LEU A 5 48.40 62.80 -8.51
C LEU A 5 47.22 61.82 -8.84
N PRO A 6 46.12 62.20 -9.55
CA PRO A 6 44.96 62.96 -9.05
C PRO A 6 43.57 62.34 -9.39
N ARG A 7 42.50 63.00 -8.92
CA ARG A 7 41.07 62.79 -9.27
C ARG A 7 40.70 63.32 -10.67
N ALA A 8 39.76 62.64 -11.33
CA ALA A 8 38.67 63.11 -12.24
C ALA A 8 38.36 61.97 -13.24
N SER A 9 37.17 61.73 -13.79
CA SER A 9 35.84 62.33 -13.76
C SER A 9 34.89 61.35 -14.47
N ARG A 10 33.60 61.37 -14.10
CA ARG A 10 32.51 60.73 -14.84
C ARG A 10 32.46 61.24 -16.29
N LYS A 11 32.27 60.34 -17.27
CA LYS A 11 31.19 60.42 -18.27
C LYS A 11 31.11 59.15 -19.13
N SER A 12 29.85 58.77 -19.34
CA SER A 12 29.23 57.78 -20.22
C SER A 12 30.04 57.19 -21.37
N LEU A 13 29.93 55.86 -21.52
CA LEU A 13 29.66 55.22 -22.81
C LEU A 13 28.68 54.08 -22.56
N ALA A 14 27.46 54.30 -23.01
CA ALA A 14 26.44 53.27 -23.18
C ALA A 14 26.78 52.46 -24.42
N SER A 15 26.87 51.15 -24.30
CA SER A 15 26.72 50.24 -25.44
C SER A 15 26.63 48.78 -24.97
N CYS A 16 25.46 48.21 -25.24
CA CYS A 16 25.23 46.82 -25.63
C CYS A 16 25.52 45.70 -24.63
N TRP A 17 24.59 45.49 -23.69
CA TRP A 17 24.20 44.14 -23.22
C TRP A 17 22.67 44.08 -23.14
N GLY A 18 22.03 43.93 -24.31
CA GLY A 18 20.66 43.48 -24.39
C GLY A 18 20.63 41.97 -24.22
N VAL A 19 20.63 41.50 -22.97
CA VAL A 19 20.26 40.11 -22.68
C VAL A 19 18.75 40.02 -22.82
N LEU A 20 18.33 39.48 -23.95
CA LEU A 20 16.95 39.13 -24.25
C LEU A 20 16.53 38.04 -23.23
N PHE A 21 15.91 38.44 -22.12
CA PHE A 21 15.16 37.53 -21.27
C PHE A 21 13.92 37.09 -22.05
N LEU A 22 14.07 36.03 -22.84
CA LEU A 22 12.94 35.22 -23.30
C LEU A 22 12.36 34.56 -22.06
N LEU A 23 11.43 35.25 -21.40
CA LEU A 23 10.37 34.63 -20.61
C LEU A 23 9.60 33.71 -21.55
N LEU A 24 10.07 32.48 -21.67
CA LEU A 24 9.22 31.37 -22.06
C LEU A 24 8.18 31.23 -20.95
N CYS A 25 7.06 31.95 -21.10
CA CYS A 25 5.79 31.53 -20.53
C CYS A 25 5.48 30.16 -21.14
N LEU A 26 6.01 29.11 -20.53
CA LEU A 26 5.48 27.77 -20.69
C LEU A 26 4.00 27.85 -20.26
N PRO A 27 3.05 27.39 -21.08
CA PRO A 27 1.67 27.37 -20.67
C PRO A 27 1.56 26.53 -19.40
N ALA A 28 1.06 27.16 -18.33
CA ALA A 28 0.55 26.48 -17.16
C ALA A 28 -0.52 25.48 -17.64
N GLY A 29 -0.20 24.20 -17.56
CA GLY A 29 -1.02 23.13 -18.10
C GLY A 29 -0.31 21.79 -18.16
N LEU A 30 0.60 21.51 -17.22
CA LEU A 30 0.99 20.13 -16.94
C LEU A 30 0.02 19.60 -15.90
N LEU A 31 -1.18 19.21 -16.36
CA LEU A 31 -1.92 18.17 -15.65
C LEU A 31 -0.95 17.00 -15.54
N ALA A 32 -0.71 16.49 -14.34
CA ALA A 32 0.06 15.27 -14.22
C ALA A 32 -0.81 14.09 -14.61
N GLN A 33 -0.10 13.06 -15.01
CA GLN A 33 -0.68 12.06 -15.85
C GLN A 33 -0.15 10.69 -15.40
N ARG A 34 -1.02 9.68 -15.32
CA ARG A 34 -0.61 8.27 -15.16
C ARG A 34 0.19 7.87 -16.41
N PRO A 35 1.50 7.57 -16.32
CA PRO A 35 2.25 7.12 -17.48
C PRO A 35 1.53 5.95 -18.15
N LEU A 36 1.36 5.96 -19.47
CA LEU A 36 0.78 4.81 -20.15
C LEU A 36 1.81 3.69 -20.36
N ASN A 37 3.11 4.04 -20.38
CA ASN A 37 4.21 3.10 -20.63
C ASN A 37 3.99 2.26 -21.89
N LEU A 38 3.62 2.93 -22.98
CA LEU A 38 3.34 2.32 -24.28
C LEU A 38 4.61 1.98 -25.08
N ASP A 39 5.73 2.61 -24.72
CA ASP A 39 7.07 2.33 -25.24
C ASP A 39 7.81 1.25 -24.43
N PHE A 40 7.19 0.72 -23.37
CA PHE A 40 7.75 -0.32 -22.50
C PHE A 40 9.06 0.04 -21.78
N GLU A 41 9.40 1.33 -21.72
CA GLU A 41 10.66 1.81 -21.15
C GLU A 41 10.71 1.74 -19.62
N LEU A 42 9.55 1.59 -18.98
CA LEU A 42 9.40 1.49 -17.54
C LEU A 42 9.16 0.02 -17.14
N PRO A 43 10.10 -0.61 -16.42
CA PRO A 43 9.91 -1.94 -15.85
C PRO A 43 8.87 -1.94 -14.74
N GLY A 44 8.15 -3.07 -14.60
CA GLY A 44 7.21 -3.26 -13.50
C GLY A 44 7.86 -3.15 -12.12
N ALA A 45 7.07 -2.72 -11.13
CA ALA A 45 7.50 -2.53 -9.74
C ALA A 45 8.06 -3.83 -9.11
N ALA A 46 7.60 -4.98 -9.59
CA ALA A 46 8.03 -6.30 -9.16
C ALA A 46 9.31 -6.81 -9.87
N GLY A 47 9.77 -6.13 -10.93
CA GLY A 47 10.92 -6.51 -11.74
C GLY A 47 10.67 -6.45 -13.26
N PRO A 48 11.67 -6.80 -14.09
CA PRO A 48 11.61 -6.63 -15.55
C PRO A 48 10.81 -7.69 -16.31
N GLY A 49 10.13 -8.61 -15.61
CA GLY A 49 9.32 -9.66 -16.23
C GLY A 49 8.13 -9.13 -17.04
N ARG A 50 7.69 -7.90 -16.74
CA ARG A 50 6.66 -7.19 -17.50
C ARG A 50 6.87 -5.68 -17.45
N PRO A 51 6.32 -4.92 -18.41
CA PRO A 51 6.30 -3.47 -18.33
C PRO A 51 5.36 -2.99 -17.21
N TRP A 52 5.70 -1.84 -16.62
CA TRP A 52 4.87 -1.14 -15.64
C TRP A 52 3.48 -0.86 -16.20
N GLY A 53 2.43 -1.11 -15.42
CA GLY A 53 1.03 -0.86 -15.80
C GLY A 53 0.40 -1.97 -16.66
N TRP A 54 1.19 -2.89 -17.21
CA TRP A 54 0.72 -4.01 -18.02
C TRP A 54 0.56 -5.27 -17.17
N SER A 55 -0.63 -5.88 -17.19
CA SER A 55 -0.97 -7.02 -16.31
C SER A 55 -1.38 -8.26 -17.11
N THR A 56 -1.31 -9.45 -16.51
CA THR A 56 -1.78 -10.71 -17.12
C THR A 56 -3.31 -10.88 -17.10
N GLY A 57 -4.08 -9.80 -16.87
CA GLY A 57 -5.54 -9.83 -16.74
C GLY A 57 -6.08 -10.43 -15.43
N TRP A 58 -7.39 -10.33 -15.21
CA TRP A 58 -8.11 -10.95 -14.07
C TRP A 58 -8.12 -12.49 -14.13
N SER A 59 -8.00 -13.05 -15.33
CA SER A 59 -7.83 -14.47 -15.59
C SER A 59 -6.39 -14.73 -15.99
N ALA A 60 -5.48 -14.78 -15.02
CA ALA A 60 -4.09 -15.15 -15.28
C ALA A 60 -4.01 -16.64 -15.69
N PHE A 61 -4.21 -16.94 -16.97
CA PHE A 61 -3.87 -18.23 -17.60
C PHE A 61 -2.37 -18.32 -17.93
N GLY A 62 -1.52 -17.70 -17.11
CA GLY A 62 -0.08 -17.69 -17.28
C GLY A 62 0.62 -17.34 -15.98
N GLN A 63 1.58 -18.17 -15.58
CA GLN A 63 2.54 -17.78 -14.56
C GLN A 63 3.43 -16.68 -15.15
N ASP A 64 3.64 -15.59 -14.40
CA ASP A 64 4.65 -14.56 -14.69
C ASP A 64 6.06 -15.14 -14.56
N THR A 65 6.45 -15.95 -15.56
CA THR A 65 7.82 -16.40 -15.75
C THR A 65 8.47 -15.49 -16.77
N GLY A 66 9.69 -15.03 -16.47
CA GLY A 66 10.49 -14.22 -17.42
C GLY A 66 10.81 -14.95 -18.74
N GLU A 67 10.40 -16.22 -18.88
CA GLU A 67 10.45 -16.99 -20.12
C GLU A 67 9.36 -16.52 -21.09
N THR A 68 8.11 -16.40 -20.63
CA THR A 68 6.95 -16.02 -21.43
C THR A 68 6.97 -14.53 -21.78
N PHE A 69 7.09 -13.66 -20.79
CA PHE A 69 7.11 -12.21 -20.97
C PHE A 69 8.47 -11.65 -20.59
N ALA A 70 8.98 -10.71 -21.38
CA ALA A 70 10.21 -10.00 -21.03
C ALA A 70 10.30 -8.62 -21.70
N LEU A 71 10.92 -7.68 -21.00
CA LEU A 71 11.52 -6.50 -21.62
C LEU A 71 12.83 -6.92 -22.31
N ASP A 72 12.81 -7.00 -23.64
CA ASP A 72 13.93 -7.42 -24.47
C ASP A 72 14.77 -6.20 -24.87
N SER A 73 16.07 -6.25 -24.62
CA SER A 73 17.01 -5.17 -24.95
C SER A 73 17.88 -5.46 -26.18
N LEU A 74 17.72 -6.63 -26.79
CA LEU A 74 18.48 -7.06 -27.97
C LEU A 74 17.69 -6.86 -29.25
N ILE A 75 16.39 -7.17 -29.21
CA ILE A 75 15.48 -6.96 -30.33
C ILE A 75 14.56 -5.80 -29.98
N VAL A 76 14.89 -4.62 -30.48
CA VAL A 76 14.24 -3.36 -30.16
C VAL A 76 13.96 -2.60 -31.46
N HIS A 77 12.83 -1.91 -31.53
CA HIS A 77 12.54 -0.97 -32.61
C HIS A 77 13.01 0.44 -32.23
N GLU A 78 12.63 0.90 -31.03
CA GLU A 78 13.01 2.20 -30.48
C GLU A 78 13.26 2.14 -28.97
N GLY A 79 14.02 3.10 -28.42
CA GLY A 79 14.34 3.10 -26.99
C GLY A 79 15.35 2.02 -26.60
N ARG A 80 15.16 1.43 -25.42
CA ARG A 80 16.02 0.42 -24.79
C ARG A 80 15.32 -0.94 -24.68
N PHE A 81 14.00 -0.98 -24.69
CA PHE A 81 13.24 -2.21 -24.50
C PHE A 81 12.11 -2.34 -25.52
N SER A 82 11.89 -3.56 -26.01
CA SER A 82 10.60 -3.97 -26.57
C SER A 82 9.94 -5.01 -25.66
N LEU A 83 8.63 -5.18 -25.80
CA LEU A 83 7.91 -6.24 -25.10
C LEU A 83 7.91 -7.52 -25.92
N ARG A 84 8.61 -8.56 -25.44
CA ARG A 84 8.59 -9.91 -26.01
C ARG A 84 7.52 -10.77 -25.35
N VAL A 85 6.74 -11.46 -26.17
CA VAL A 85 5.88 -12.58 -25.76
C VAL A 85 6.39 -13.86 -26.43
N PHE A 86 6.55 -14.92 -25.66
CA PHE A 86 7.03 -16.22 -26.11
C PHE A 86 6.17 -17.34 -25.57
N GLN A 87 5.97 -18.34 -26.44
CA GLN A 87 5.31 -19.58 -26.07
C GLN A 87 6.13 -20.73 -26.64
N SER A 88 6.43 -21.72 -25.78
CA SER A 88 7.18 -22.91 -26.18
C SER A 88 6.27 -23.95 -26.82
N ASP A 89 6.88 -24.93 -27.49
CA ASP A 89 6.17 -26.07 -28.09
C ASP A 89 5.48 -26.98 -27.04
N SER A 90 5.84 -26.85 -25.75
CA SER A 90 5.31 -27.69 -24.66
C SER A 90 4.13 -27.07 -23.90
N CYS A 91 3.73 -25.83 -24.21
CA CYS A 91 2.64 -25.14 -23.53
C CYS A 91 1.24 -25.64 -23.97
N SER A 92 0.26 -25.53 -23.08
CA SER A 92 -1.12 -26.07 -23.17
C SER A 92 -2.01 -25.50 -24.30
N GLY A 93 -1.48 -24.77 -25.28
CA GLY A 93 -2.26 -24.09 -26.32
C GLY A 93 -3.07 -22.89 -25.84
N GLU A 94 -3.02 -22.54 -24.55
CA GLU A 94 -3.67 -21.34 -24.01
C GLU A 94 -2.94 -20.06 -24.45
N PRO A 95 -3.67 -19.00 -24.85
CA PRO A 95 -3.09 -17.71 -25.21
C PRO A 95 -2.29 -17.09 -24.06
N GLN A 96 -1.11 -16.58 -24.36
CA GLN A 96 -0.31 -15.77 -23.45
C GLN A 96 -0.56 -14.29 -23.76
N ALA A 97 -1.13 -13.54 -22.81
CA ALA A 97 -1.52 -12.15 -23.04
C ALA A 97 -1.10 -11.21 -21.90
N LEU A 98 -0.76 -9.98 -22.27
CA LEU A 98 -0.66 -8.83 -21.37
C LEU A 98 -1.66 -7.76 -21.78
N LEU A 99 -2.20 -7.09 -20.77
CA LEU A 99 -3.27 -6.11 -20.87
C LEU A 99 -2.86 -4.82 -20.15
N LEU A 100 -2.93 -3.69 -20.84
CA LEU A 100 -3.00 -2.37 -20.21
C LEU A 100 -4.46 -1.93 -20.18
N GLN A 101 -5.05 -1.79 -18.99
CA GLN A 101 -6.43 -1.36 -18.81
C GLN A 101 -6.49 0.06 -18.25
N LEU A 102 -7.30 0.89 -18.92
CA LEU A 102 -7.45 2.32 -18.69
C LEU A 102 -8.94 2.66 -18.45
N PRO A 103 -9.29 3.61 -17.57
CA PRO A 103 -10.68 4.06 -17.39
C PRO A 103 -11.28 4.54 -18.72
N ALA A 104 -12.57 4.31 -18.98
CA ALA A 104 -13.19 4.72 -20.25
C ALA A 104 -13.38 6.25 -20.40
N ASP A 105 -13.36 6.99 -19.29
CA ASP A 105 -13.76 8.39 -19.21
C ASP A 105 -13.01 9.31 -20.18
N PHE A 106 -11.71 9.09 -20.39
CA PHE A 106 -10.89 9.91 -21.31
C PHE A 106 -11.26 9.73 -22.78
N ALA A 107 -11.96 8.64 -23.13
CA ALA A 107 -12.21 8.22 -24.50
C ALA A 107 -13.67 8.33 -24.93
N ARG A 108 -14.64 8.40 -24.00
CA ARG A 108 -16.08 8.41 -24.32
C ARG A 108 -16.44 9.51 -25.31
N GLY A 109 -17.15 9.16 -26.38
CA GLY A 109 -17.56 10.08 -27.44
C GLY A 109 -16.47 10.43 -28.46
N HIS A 110 -15.22 10.05 -28.21
CA HIS A 110 -14.05 10.43 -29.02
C HIS A 110 -13.60 9.31 -29.97
N GLN A 111 -12.78 9.68 -30.96
CA GLN A 111 -12.08 8.75 -31.83
C GLN A 111 -10.73 8.36 -31.22
N LEU A 112 -10.53 7.06 -31.01
CA LEU A 112 -9.24 6.51 -30.63
C LEU A 112 -8.47 6.01 -31.85
N SER A 113 -7.16 6.17 -31.82
CA SER A 113 -6.22 5.48 -32.70
C SER A 113 -5.00 5.01 -31.91
N LEU A 114 -4.62 3.75 -32.10
CA LEU A 114 -3.45 3.12 -31.52
C LEU A 114 -2.54 2.63 -32.65
N THR A 115 -1.30 3.11 -32.69
CA THR A 115 -0.27 2.52 -33.57
C THR A 115 0.70 1.69 -32.78
N ALA A 116 1.28 0.65 -33.38
CA ALA A 116 2.28 -0.21 -32.75
C ALA A 116 3.21 -0.81 -33.81
N TRP A 117 4.45 -1.11 -33.42
CA TRP A 117 5.37 -1.93 -34.21
C TRP A 117 5.35 -3.37 -33.70
N LEU A 118 5.19 -4.32 -34.62
CA LEU A 118 5.22 -5.75 -34.33
C LEU A 118 6.33 -6.42 -35.15
N ARG A 119 7.06 -7.34 -34.52
CA ARG A 119 8.01 -8.26 -35.17
C ARG A 119 7.64 -9.68 -34.76
N THR A 120 7.73 -10.66 -35.66
CA THR A 120 7.45 -12.06 -35.33
C THR A 120 8.60 -12.98 -35.72
N GLU A 121 8.78 -14.05 -34.96
CA GLU A 121 9.73 -15.11 -35.26
C GLU A 121 9.07 -16.47 -35.00
N ASP A 122 9.00 -17.28 -36.05
CA ASP A 122 8.51 -18.65 -36.04
C ASP A 122 7.14 -18.86 -35.38
N VAL A 123 6.22 -17.88 -35.55
CA VAL A 123 4.87 -17.97 -34.99
C VAL A 123 4.07 -19.08 -35.70
N ARG A 124 3.65 -20.09 -34.94
CA ARG A 124 2.82 -21.23 -35.36
C ARG A 124 1.46 -21.18 -34.66
N GLY A 125 0.77 -20.07 -34.91
CA GLY A 125 -0.53 -19.76 -34.33
C GLY A 125 -0.83 -18.29 -34.60
N THR A 126 -1.19 -17.51 -33.59
CA THR A 126 -1.62 -16.13 -33.78
C THR A 126 -0.90 -15.18 -32.83
N ALA A 127 -0.18 -14.21 -33.39
CA ALA A 127 0.26 -13.03 -32.66
C ALA A 127 -0.77 -11.90 -32.86
N GLN A 128 -1.21 -11.26 -31.79
CA GLN A 128 -2.36 -10.35 -31.82
C GLN A 128 -2.12 -9.07 -31.00
N LEU A 129 -2.58 -7.95 -31.54
CA LEU A 129 -2.76 -6.69 -30.80
C LEU A 129 -4.23 -6.29 -30.91
N ASN A 130 -4.85 -5.96 -29.77
CA ASN A 130 -6.22 -5.49 -29.69
C ASN A 130 -6.31 -4.12 -29.03
N LEU A 131 -7.26 -3.34 -29.54
CA LEU A 131 -7.80 -2.14 -28.92
C LEU A 131 -9.26 -2.43 -28.57
N GLU A 132 -9.58 -2.51 -27.27
CA GLU A 132 -10.84 -3.06 -26.78
C GLU A 132 -11.60 -2.03 -25.92
N GLY A 133 -12.91 -1.94 -26.11
CA GLY A 133 -13.82 -1.29 -25.17
C GLY A 133 -14.54 -2.33 -24.33
N TRP A 134 -14.55 -2.15 -23.02
CA TRP A 134 -15.09 -3.11 -22.07
C TRP A 134 -16.26 -2.53 -21.28
N LYS A 135 -17.31 -3.33 -21.19
CA LYS A 135 -18.30 -3.28 -20.11
C LYS A 135 -17.87 -4.26 -19.01
N PRO A 136 -18.43 -4.18 -17.79
CA PRO A 136 -18.09 -5.13 -16.74
C PRO A 136 -18.15 -6.58 -17.25
N MET A 137 -17.02 -7.29 -17.16
CA MET A 137 -16.84 -8.68 -17.59
C MET A 137 -17.09 -8.99 -19.07
N GLN A 138 -17.19 -7.98 -19.94
CA GLN A 138 -17.52 -8.19 -21.35
C GLN A 138 -16.80 -7.20 -22.27
N VAL A 139 -16.14 -7.72 -23.30
CA VAL A 139 -15.70 -6.90 -24.45
C VAL A 139 -16.93 -6.42 -25.20
N ALA A 140 -17.16 -5.11 -25.22
CA ALA A 140 -18.27 -4.48 -25.91
C ALA A 140 -17.99 -4.27 -27.41
N PHE A 141 -16.74 -3.94 -27.73
CA PHE A 141 -16.25 -3.77 -29.10
C PHE A 141 -14.73 -3.87 -29.12
N VAL A 142 -14.18 -4.20 -30.29
CA VAL A 142 -12.74 -4.41 -30.47
C VAL A 142 -12.34 -4.05 -31.89
N ASP A 143 -11.14 -3.48 -32.04
CA ASP A 143 -10.38 -3.49 -33.29
C ASP A 143 -9.08 -4.27 -33.06
N SER A 144 -8.67 -5.07 -34.05
CA SER A 144 -7.60 -6.05 -33.89
C SER A 144 -6.72 -6.16 -35.12
N VAL A 145 -5.44 -6.39 -34.89
CA VAL A 145 -4.53 -6.93 -35.89
C VAL A 145 -4.04 -8.30 -35.44
N ALA A 146 -3.99 -9.24 -36.39
CA ALA A 146 -3.49 -10.59 -36.18
C ALA A 146 -2.46 -10.97 -37.25
N ILE A 147 -1.32 -11.51 -36.83
CA ILE A 147 -0.35 -12.19 -37.68
C ILE A 147 -0.49 -13.68 -37.42
N VAL A 148 -0.94 -14.41 -38.45
CA VAL A 148 -1.26 -15.84 -38.34
C VAL A 148 -0.21 -16.68 -39.07
N GLY A 149 0.28 -17.71 -38.39
CA GLY A 149 1.10 -18.77 -38.96
C GLY A 149 0.55 -20.14 -38.60
N SER A 150 1.09 -21.19 -39.20
CA SER A 150 0.71 -22.58 -38.95
C SER A 150 1.94 -23.45 -38.72
N PRO A 151 1.79 -24.68 -38.20
CA PRO A 151 2.93 -25.60 -38.04
C PRO A 151 3.72 -25.82 -39.35
N ASP A 152 3.01 -25.91 -40.49
CA ASP A 152 3.62 -26.12 -41.81
C ASP A 152 4.09 -24.82 -42.49
N SER A 153 3.62 -23.67 -42.00
CA SER A 153 3.97 -22.35 -42.52
C SER A 153 4.12 -21.34 -41.37
N PRO A 154 5.21 -21.45 -40.57
CA PRO A 154 5.46 -20.54 -39.48
C PRO A 154 5.67 -19.12 -40.01
N ARG A 155 5.24 -18.12 -39.24
CA ARG A 155 5.28 -16.72 -39.65
C ARG A 155 6.37 -15.92 -38.94
N SER A 156 7.37 -15.52 -39.73
CA SER A 156 8.40 -14.55 -39.32
C SER A 156 8.26 -13.26 -40.11
N SER A 157 8.49 -12.12 -39.46
CA SER A 157 8.43 -10.80 -40.07
C SER A 157 9.39 -9.84 -39.38
N ASP A 158 9.98 -8.93 -40.15
CA ASP A 158 10.62 -7.74 -39.58
C ASP A 158 9.59 -6.77 -39.03
N TRP A 159 10.07 -5.75 -38.29
CA TRP A 159 9.24 -4.71 -37.69
C TRP A 159 8.26 -4.11 -38.72
N THR A 160 6.98 -4.30 -38.45
CA THR A 160 5.88 -3.81 -39.28
C THR A 160 4.96 -2.96 -38.42
N ARG A 161 4.61 -1.77 -38.91
CA ARG A 161 3.71 -0.86 -38.21
C ARG A 161 2.26 -1.19 -38.50
N PHE A 162 1.46 -1.23 -37.44
CA PHE A 162 0.01 -1.41 -37.51
C PHE A 162 -0.71 -0.22 -36.89
N ASN A 163 -1.98 -0.04 -37.29
CA ASN A 163 -2.86 1.01 -36.80
C ASN A 163 -4.23 0.39 -36.51
N LEU A 164 -4.73 0.60 -35.30
CA LEU A 164 -6.07 0.27 -34.86
C LEU A 164 -6.83 1.55 -34.58
N GLY A 165 -8.13 1.57 -34.83
CA GLY A 165 -8.96 2.75 -34.63
C GLY A 165 -10.39 2.40 -34.26
N LEU A 166 -10.90 3.07 -33.22
CA LEU A 166 -12.27 2.88 -32.75
C LEU A 166 -12.94 4.21 -32.44
N ARG A 167 -14.20 4.36 -32.87
CA ARG A 167 -15.06 5.41 -32.33
C ARG A 167 -15.69 4.90 -31.05
N VAL A 168 -15.31 5.49 -29.92
CA VAL A 168 -15.82 5.07 -28.61
C VAL A 168 -17.21 5.67 -28.40
N PRO A 169 -18.25 4.86 -28.18
CA PRO A 169 -19.58 5.35 -27.86
C PRO A 169 -19.55 6.21 -26.60
N ASP A 170 -20.39 7.24 -26.56
CA ASP A 170 -20.68 7.97 -25.33
C ASP A 170 -21.67 7.15 -24.48
N ASP A 171 -21.17 6.05 -23.92
CA ASP A 171 -21.94 5.10 -23.11
C ASP A 171 -21.40 5.10 -21.67
N PRO A 172 -22.20 5.53 -20.67
CA PRO A 172 -21.78 5.53 -19.27
C PRO A 172 -21.56 4.13 -18.70
N ALA A 173 -22.07 3.07 -19.35
CA ALA A 173 -21.82 1.68 -18.95
C ALA A 173 -20.44 1.16 -19.39
N LEU A 174 -19.70 1.90 -20.23
CA LEU A 174 -18.31 1.58 -20.53
C LEU A 174 -17.45 1.78 -19.29
N HIS A 175 -16.79 0.71 -18.90
CA HIS A 175 -15.93 0.67 -17.72
C HIS A 175 -14.49 1.05 -18.08
N SER A 176 -13.96 0.47 -19.15
CA SER A 176 -12.55 0.65 -19.52
C SER A 176 -12.28 0.55 -21.02
N ILE A 177 -11.18 1.17 -21.42
CA ILE A 177 -10.47 0.87 -22.67
C ILE A 177 -9.27 0.00 -22.33
N ALA A 178 -8.99 -1.02 -23.13
CA ALA A 178 -7.87 -1.91 -22.89
C ALA A 178 -7.03 -2.16 -24.15
N PHE A 179 -5.72 -2.29 -23.96
CA PHE A 179 -4.78 -2.69 -25.00
C PHE A 179 -4.25 -4.08 -24.66
N THR A 180 -4.51 -5.05 -25.53
CA THR A 180 -4.10 -6.44 -25.31
C THR A 180 -3.04 -6.81 -26.32
N VAL A 181 -1.90 -7.29 -25.84
CA VAL A 181 -0.88 -7.96 -26.66
C VAL A 181 -0.90 -9.44 -26.34
N ALA A 182 -0.93 -10.29 -27.36
CA ALA A 182 -1.09 -11.72 -27.15
C ALA A 182 -0.33 -12.58 -28.17
N LEU A 183 0.03 -13.78 -27.74
CA LEU A 183 0.51 -14.87 -28.56
C LEU A 183 -0.24 -16.15 -28.21
N SER A 184 -0.79 -16.80 -29.23
CA SER A 184 -1.44 -18.11 -29.13
C SER A 184 -0.68 -19.10 -30.01
N GLY A 185 -0.03 -20.09 -29.40
CA GLY A 185 0.76 -21.10 -30.09
C GLY A 185 2.26 -20.78 -30.14
N PRO A 186 3.11 -21.76 -30.50
CA PRO A 186 4.56 -21.62 -30.36
C PRO A 186 5.15 -20.50 -31.21
N GLY A 187 6.19 -19.85 -30.70
CA GLY A 187 6.93 -18.80 -31.41
C GLY A 187 7.20 -17.58 -30.54
N ARG A 188 7.59 -16.48 -31.18
CA ARG A 188 7.86 -15.18 -30.54
C ARG A 188 7.20 -14.04 -31.29
N VAL A 189 6.71 -13.07 -30.53
CA VAL A 189 6.31 -11.76 -31.04
C VAL A 189 6.93 -10.69 -30.15
N TRP A 190 7.37 -9.61 -30.76
CA TRP A 190 7.78 -8.39 -30.08
C TRP A 190 6.84 -7.26 -30.44
N PHE A 191 6.49 -6.45 -29.44
CA PHE A 191 5.70 -5.23 -29.56
C PHE A 191 6.57 -4.05 -29.11
N ASP A 192 6.51 -2.94 -29.83
CA ASP A 192 7.27 -1.74 -29.49
C ASP A 192 6.59 -0.47 -30.03
N GLY A 193 6.94 0.69 -29.46
CA GLY A 193 6.49 2.01 -29.90
C GLY A 193 4.98 2.15 -30.01
N LEU A 194 4.23 1.67 -29.01
CA LEU A 194 2.78 1.90 -29.00
C LEU A 194 2.53 3.40 -28.82
N ALA A 195 1.61 3.95 -29.60
CA ALA A 195 1.25 5.36 -29.52
C ALA A 195 -0.27 5.51 -29.59
N LEU A 196 -0.84 6.12 -28.55
CA LEU A 196 -2.26 6.40 -28.44
C LEU A 196 -2.54 7.83 -28.88
N SER A 197 -3.65 8.03 -29.59
CA SER A 197 -4.21 9.35 -29.84
C SER A 197 -5.72 9.39 -29.67
N VAL A 198 -6.22 10.52 -29.19
CA VAL A 198 -7.66 10.83 -29.02
C VAL A 198 -7.97 12.03 -29.91
N ASP A 199 -8.88 11.86 -30.86
CA ASP A 199 -9.20 12.86 -31.89
C ASP A 199 -7.95 13.42 -32.60
N GLY A 200 -6.96 12.54 -32.84
CA GLY A 200 -5.70 12.88 -33.49
C GLY A 200 -4.68 13.61 -32.60
N ARG A 201 -4.98 13.81 -31.31
CA ARG A 201 -4.03 14.35 -30.33
C ARG A 201 -3.30 13.22 -29.62
N PRO A 202 -1.96 13.18 -29.65
CA PRO A 202 -1.20 12.17 -28.91
C PRO A 202 -1.50 12.20 -27.41
N MET A 203 -1.47 11.01 -26.80
CA MET A 203 -1.62 10.82 -25.37
C MET A 203 -0.51 9.92 -24.83
N ASP A 204 0.30 10.47 -23.93
CA ASP A 204 1.40 9.74 -23.30
C ASP A 204 1.04 9.30 -21.87
N ALA A 205 -0.01 9.91 -21.28
CA ALA A 205 -0.44 9.64 -19.92
C ALA A 205 -1.91 10.10 -19.67
N LEU A 206 -2.56 9.57 -18.62
CA LEU A 206 -3.99 9.83 -18.30
C LEU A 206 -4.19 10.88 -17.20
N PRO A 207 -5.23 11.74 -17.28
CA PRO A 207 -5.64 12.57 -16.15
C PRO A 207 -6.03 11.71 -14.94
N THR A 208 -5.64 12.13 -13.73
CA THR A 208 -5.84 11.36 -12.50
C THR A 208 -6.96 11.87 -11.61
N GLY A 209 -7.60 13.01 -11.95
CA GLY A 209 -8.95 13.35 -11.46
C GLY A 209 -9.07 14.44 -10.38
N GLY A 210 -7.96 15.00 -9.87
CA GLY A 210 -8.02 16.16 -8.97
C GLY A 210 -7.57 17.45 -9.65
N ASP A 211 -8.38 18.51 -9.60
CA ASP A 211 -7.92 19.84 -10.04
C ASP A 211 -6.77 20.30 -9.14
N PRO A 212 -5.64 20.78 -9.71
CA PRO A 212 -4.60 21.42 -8.93
C PRO A 212 -5.15 22.62 -8.15
N PRO A 213 -4.69 22.85 -6.91
CA PRO A 213 -5.13 23.98 -6.11
C PRO A 213 -4.64 25.30 -6.72
N ASP A 214 -5.42 26.37 -6.54
CA ASP A 214 -4.96 27.71 -6.88
C ASP A 214 -4.01 28.28 -5.81
N ALA A 215 -3.40 29.43 -6.10
CA ALA A 215 -2.43 30.07 -5.20
C ALA A 215 -3.02 30.46 -3.84
N ALA A 216 -4.32 30.81 -3.77
CA ALA A 216 -4.98 31.17 -2.51
C ALA A 216 -5.24 29.91 -1.66
N GLN A 217 -5.65 28.82 -2.31
CA GLN A 217 -5.84 27.51 -1.68
C GLN A 217 -4.53 26.96 -1.10
N LEU A 218 -3.43 27.05 -1.84
CA LEU A 218 -2.10 26.67 -1.37
C LEU A 218 -1.62 27.55 -0.22
N ALA A 219 -1.82 28.87 -0.30
CA ALA A 219 -1.43 29.79 0.76
C ALA A 219 -2.21 29.54 2.07
N TRP A 220 -3.51 29.24 1.97
CA TRP A 220 -4.33 28.84 3.11
C TRP A 220 -3.81 27.55 3.75
N LEU A 221 -3.55 26.50 2.94
CA LEU A 221 -3.06 25.22 3.44
C LEU A 221 -1.66 25.33 4.07
N ALA A 222 -0.80 26.18 3.52
CA ALA A 222 0.52 26.46 4.07
C ALA A 222 0.46 27.01 5.50
N GLY A 223 -0.59 27.75 5.85
CA GLY A 223 -0.83 28.26 7.21
C GLY A 223 -1.07 27.17 8.26
N TYR A 224 -1.40 25.94 7.82
CA TYR A 224 -1.66 24.78 8.68
C TYR A 224 -0.58 23.70 8.54
N SER A 225 0.60 24.07 8.06
CA SER A 225 1.73 23.16 7.84
C SER A 225 2.93 23.46 8.75
N GLN A 226 3.67 22.43 9.14
CA GLN A 226 4.94 22.53 9.86
C GLN A 226 6.02 21.75 9.09
N VAL A 227 7.22 22.33 9.01
CA VAL A 227 8.41 21.64 8.44
C VAL A 227 8.74 20.41 9.29
N LEU A 228 9.07 19.31 8.63
CA LEU A 228 9.68 18.15 9.28
C LEU A 228 11.17 18.12 8.91
N ASP A 229 12.04 18.30 9.90
CA ASP A 229 13.49 18.43 9.68
C ASP A 229 14.18 17.06 9.63
N SER A 230 13.62 16.05 10.32
CA SER A 230 14.25 14.74 10.41
C SER A 230 13.25 13.60 10.62
N VAL A 231 13.62 12.40 10.15
CA VAL A 231 12.96 11.15 10.57
C VAL A 231 13.77 10.41 11.63
N ASP A 232 14.93 10.94 12.04
CA ASP A 232 15.79 10.26 13.01
C ASP A 232 15.09 10.13 14.38
N PRO A 233 14.90 8.90 14.90
CA PRO A 233 14.29 8.69 16.21
C PRO A 233 14.98 9.40 17.37
N ALA A 234 16.26 9.78 17.23
CA ALA A 234 17.01 10.48 18.27
C ALA A 234 17.11 12.00 18.06
N ALA A 235 16.56 12.56 16.98
CA ALA A 235 16.57 14.00 16.74
C ALA A 235 15.73 14.76 17.77
N ASP A 236 16.09 16.02 18.01
CA ASP A 236 15.33 16.97 18.84
C ASP A 236 13.89 17.10 18.36
N ALA A 237 12.92 17.29 19.27
CA ALA A 237 11.48 17.24 18.95
C ALA A 237 10.82 18.61 18.64
N SER A 238 11.61 19.67 18.40
CA SER A 238 11.08 21.02 18.13
C SER A 238 10.19 21.10 16.88
N ASP A 239 10.49 20.32 15.84
CA ASP A 239 9.69 20.17 14.62
C ASP A 239 8.43 19.29 14.80
N LEU A 240 8.16 18.78 16.02
CA LEU A 240 6.95 18.00 16.36
C LEU A 240 5.92 18.80 17.18
N ALA A 241 6.08 20.12 17.29
CA ALA A 241 5.19 20.98 18.07
C ALA A 241 3.72 20.92 17.58
N LEU A 242 3.49 20.96 16.26
CA LEU A 242 2.16 20.82 15.66
C LEU A 242 1.60 19.42 15.93
N PHE A 243 2.41 18.37 15.75
CA PHE A 243 2.00 17.00 16.06
C PHE A 243 1.52 16.86 17.51
N ARG A 244 2.27 17.40 18.47
CA ARG A 244 1.88 17.41 19.89
C ARG A 244 0.53 18.10 20.10
N ALA A 245 0.33 19.26 19.49
CA ALA A 245 -0.92 20.02 19.59
C ALA A 245 -2.10 19.28 18.96
N MET A 246 -1.88 18.55 17.86
CA MET A 246 -2.90 17.75 17.19
C MET A 246 -3.30 16.52 18.00
N VAL A 247 -2.33 15.86 18.63
CA VAL A 247 -2.55 14.73 19.55
C VAL A 247 -3.35 15.17 20.77
N GLY A 248 -2.95 16.28 21.42
CA GLY A 248 -3.64 16.80 22.61
C GLY A 248 -3.86 15.71 23.67
N ASP A 249 -5.10 15.59 24.15
CA ASP A 249 -5.50 14.61 25.17
C ASP A 249 -5.97 13.26 24.60
N ALA A 250 -5.88 13.05 23.28
CA ALA A 250 -6.37 11.84 22.63
C ALA A 250 -5.72 10.58 23.24
N ARG A 251 -6.53 9.57 23.55
CA ARG A 251 -6.05 8.32 24.14
C ARG A 251 -5.47 7.38 23.10
N LEU A 252 -5.96 7.43 21.87
CA LEU A 252 -5.57 6.55 20.78
C LEU A 252 -5.01 7.39 19.63
N VAL A 253 -3.80 7.08 19.19
CA VAL A 253 -3.14 7.75 18.06
C VAL A 253 -2.80 6.73 17.00
N GLY A 254 -3.54 6.75 15.88
CA GLY A 254 -3.27 5.96 14.68
C GLY A 254 -2.18 6.61 13.84
N LEU A 255 -1.13 5.85 13.53
CA LEU A 255 -0.04 6.21 12.61
C LEU A 255 -0.11 5.29 11.41
N GLY A 256 -0.64 5.81 10.31
CA GLY A 256 -0.78 5.14 9.03
C GLY A 256 0.47 5.18 8.18
N GLU A 257 0.44 4.49 7.04
CA GLU A 257 1.45 4.58 5.99
C GLU A 257 0.86 4.21 4.63
N SER A 258 1.21 4.96 3.59
CA SER A 258 0.78 4.69 2.21
C SER A 258 1.52 3.52 1.56
N THR A 259 2.58 3.02 2.22
CA THR A 259 3.39 1.88 1.79
C THR A 259 3.96 1.13 3.01
N HIS A 260 4.00 -0.20 3.01
CA HIS A 260 4.59 -0.97 4.12
C HIS A 260 6.12 -1.04 4.15
N GLY A 261 6.87 -0.60 3.14
CA GLY A 261 8.32 -0.81 3.09
C GLY A 261 9.15 0.44 2.88
N THR A 262 8.66 1.58 3.37
CA THR A 262 9.36 2.86 3.28
C THR A 262 10.16 3.11 4.56
N ARG A 263 11.47 3.29 4.40
CA ARG A 263 12.43 3.49 5.49
C ARG A 263 12.10 4.70 6.35
N GLU A 264 11.77 5.82 5.71
CA GLU A 264 11.49 7.08 6.38
C GLU A 264 10.20 6.99 7.19
N PHE A 265 9.20 6.24 6.74
CA PHE A 265 7.97 6.01 7.51
C PHE A 265 8.28 5.25 8.80
N PHE A 266 9.08 4.20 8.72
CA PHE A 266 9.45 3.42 9.89
C PHE A 266 10.26 4.23 10.90
N ARG A 267 11.23 5.02 10.42
CA ARG A 267 12.02 5.90 11.28
C ARG A 267 11.16 7.01 11.89
N LEU A 268 10.27 7.63 11.11
CA LEU A 268 9.36 8.65 11.62
C LEU A 268 8.39 8.08 12.65
N LYS A 269 7.74 6.94 12.39
CA LYS A 269 6.84 6.31 13.37
C LYS A 269 7.57 5.90 14.65
N HIS A 270 8.82 5.43 14.56
CA HIS A 270 9.66 5.23 15.73
C HIS A 270 9.90 6.55 16.49
N ARG A 271 10.27 7.62 15.79
CA ARG A 271 10.45 8.96 16.38
C ARG A 271 9.18 9.45 17.10
N LEU A 272 8.03 9.33 16.44
CA LEU A 272 6.73 9.74 17.00
C LEU A 272 6.35 8.88 18.21
N LEU A 273 6.54 7.56 18.16
CA LEU A 273 6.32 6.68 19.31
C LEU A 273 7.19 7.08 20.49
N ARG A 274 8.49 7.30 20.27
CA ARG A 274 9.42 7.73 21.30
C ARG A 274 9.00 9.04 21.94
N PHE A 275 8.64 10.04 21.11
CA PHE A 275 8.13 11.31 21.59
C PHE A 275 6.86 11.13 22.45
N LEU A 276 5.91 10.32 22.00
CA LEU A 276 4.65 10.09 22.72
C LEU A 276 4.85 9.35 24.06
N VAL A 277 5.79 8.40 24.12
CA VAL A 277 6.14 7.70 25.36
C VAL A 277 6.83 8.66 26.33
N MET A 278 7.85 9.40 25.87
CA MET A 278 8.65 10.27 26.74
C MET A 278 7.87 11.50 27.22
N GLU A 279 7.10 12.14 26.34
CA GLU A 279 6.53 13.48 26.58
C GLU A 279 5.00 13.50 26.74
N ALA A 280 4.31 12.43 26.36
CA ALA A 280 2.84 12.39 26.32
C ALA A 280 2.21 11.21 27.08
N GLY A 281 3.01 10.42 27.82
CA GLY A 281 2.48 9.38 28.72
C GLY A 281 1.88 8.16 28.02
N PHE A 282 2.20 7.91 26.75
CA PHE A 282 1.79 6.68 26.07
C PHE A 282 2.53 5.46 26.62
N ARG A 283 1.80 4.38 26.92
CA ARG A 283 2.35 3.16 27.55
C ARG A 283 1.92 1.88 26.84
N ALA A 284 1.38 2.01 25.63
CA ALA A 284 1.04 0.90 24.78
C ALA A 284 1.36 1.24 23.32
N PHE A 285 1.93 0.27 22.63
CA PHE A 285 2.19 0.30 21.20
C PHE A 285 1.55 -0.92 20.56
N ALA A 286 0.57 -0.68 19.70
CA ALA A 286 -0.17 -1.71 18.98
C ALA A 286 0.20 -1.65 17.50
N ILE A 287 0.52 -2.80 16.89
CA ILE A 287 0.90 -2.89 15.48
C ILE A 287 0.03 -3.90 14.73
N GLU A 288 -0.16 -3.65 13.43
CA GLU A 288 -0.79 -4.55 12.47
C GLU A 288 0.04 -5.84 12.29
N ALA A 289 -0.09 -6.73 13.26
CA ALA A 289 0.52 -8.05 13.29
C ALA A 289 -0.35 -9.01 14.09
N ASN A 290 -0.14 -10.32 13.88
CA ASN A 290 -0.90 -11.39 14.51
C ASN A 290 -0.87 -11.27 16.04
N GLN A 291 -2.05 -11.12 16.65
CA GLN A 291 -2.20 -10.76 18.06
C GLN A 291 -1.46 -11.70 19.01
N ALA A 292 -1.63 -13.02 18.85
CA ALA A 292 -0.97 -14.00 19.70
C ALA A 292 0.56 -14.05 19.47
N ALA A 293 1.01 -13.88 18.22
CA ALA A 293 2.42 -13.96 17.85
C ALA A 293 3.25 -12.78 18.41
N VAL A 294 2.60 -11.63 18.59
CA VAL A 294 3.22 -10.41 19.11
C VAL A 294 3.59 -10.52 20.60
N GLU A 295 2.95 -11.38 21.39
CA GLU A 295 3.32 -11.55 22.81
C GLU A 295 4.79 -12.01 22.97
N GLN A 296 5.37 -12.71 21.99
CA GLN A 296 6.80 -13.06 22.02
C GLN A 296 7.69 -11.82 21.94
N VAL A 297 7.31 -10.82 21.15
CA VAL A 297 8.00 -9.53 21.10
C VAL A 297 7.77 -8.77 22.39
N ASN A 298 6.55 -8.77 22.92
CA ASN A 298 6.24 -8.14 24.20
C ASN A 298 7.08 -8.72 25.35
N ASP A 299 7.10 -10.03 25.52
CA ASP A 299 7.88 -10.72 26.56
C ASP A 299 9.37 -10.38 26.44
N TRP A 300 9.89 -10.32 25.21
CA TRP A 300 11.26 -9.90 24.98
C TRP A 300 11.49 -8.44 25.40
N ILE A 301 10.64 -7.48 25.03
CA ILE A 301 10.86 -6.09 25.47
C ILE A 301 10.69 -5.92 26.98
N GLN A 302 10.00 -6.82 27.68
CA GLN A 302 9.91 -6.82 29.16
C GLN A 302 11.13 -7.45 29.86
N GLY A 303 12.15 -7.86 29.11
CA GLY A 303 13.39 -8.42 29.66
C GLY A 303 13.56 -9.92 29.43
N GLY A 304 12.66 -10.57 28.69
CA GLY A 304 12.79 -11.98 28.28
C GLY A 304 14.10 -12.28 27.55
N PRO A 305 14.54 -13.55 27.51
CA PRO A 305 15.80 -13.95 26.88
C PRO A 305 15.72 -13.92 25.35
N GLY A 306 16.87 -14.07 24.68
CA GLY A 306 16.96 -14.19 23.22
C GLY A 306 17.32 -12.89 22.52
N ARG A 307 17.24 -12.89 21.19
CA ARG A 307 17.61 -11.74 20.34
C ARG A 307 16.37 -11.10 19.72
N ALA A 308 16.48 -9.80 19.41
CA ALA A 308 15.41 -9.07 18.72
C ALA A 308 15.01 -9.73 17.39
N GLU A 309 15.99 -10.21 16.62
CA GLU A 309 15.71 -10.81 15.31
C GLU A 309 14.90 -12.11 15.41
N ASP A 310 15.06 -12.86 16.49
CA ASP A 310 14.35 -14.13 16.67
C ASP A 310 12.87 -13.90 16.93
N VAL A 311 12.54 -12.96 17.83
CA VAL A 311 11.15 -12.62 18.14
C VAL A 311 10.49 -11.82 17.02
N MET A 312 11.23 -11.02 16.26
CA MET A 312 10.66 -10.29 15.12
C MET A 312 10.25 -11.19 13.95
N ARG A 313 10.83 -12.39 13.81
CA ARG A 313 10.42 -13.36 12.78
C ARG A 313 8.98 -13.83 12.93
N THR A 314 8.35 -13.61 14.08
CA THR A 314 6.93 -13.91 14.32
C THR A 314 6.00 -12.84 13.75
N LEU A 315 6.53 -11.65 13.46
CA LEU A 315 5.82 -10.56 12.80
C LEU A 315 5.74 -10.79 11.29
N PHE A 316 4.86 -10.06 10.61
CA PHE A 316 4.82 -10.08 9.14
C PHE A 316 6.17 -9.70 8.53
N LYS A 317 6.45 -10.26 7.35
CA LYS A 317 7.77 -10.12 6.70
C LYS A 317 8.17 -8.66 6.45
N VAL A 318 7.20 -7.80 6.14
CA VAL A 318 7.42 -6.35 5.93
C VAL A 318 7.94 -5.63 7.18
N TRP A 319 7.68 -6.18 8.38
CA TRP A 319 8.17 -5.64 9.66
C TRP A 319 9.57 -6.13 10.02
N ASN A 320 10.12 -7.11 9.31
CA ASN A 320 11.44 -7.68 9.58
C ASN A 320 12.55 -6.81 8.97
N THR A 321 12.72 -5.60 9.53
CA THR A 321 13.66 -4.59 9.03
C THR A 321 14.55 -4.03 10.14
N GLU A 322 15.68 -3.45 9.76
CA GLU A 322 16.60 -2.76 10.68
C GLU A 322 15.90 -1.59 11.40
N GLU A 323 15.00 -0.88 10.71
CA GLU A 323 14.27 0.24 11.30
C GLU A 323 13.31 -0.21 12.41
N VAL A 324 12.54 -1.28 12.18
CA VAL A 324 11.63 -1.84 13.20
C VAL A 324 12.42 -2.53 14.31
N ARG A 325 13.56 -3.16 13.99
CA ARG A 325 14.48 -3.73 15.01
C ARG A 325 14.99 -2.66 15.96
N ALA A 326 15.37 -1.49 15.44
CA ALA A 326 15.78 -0.36 16.26
C ALA A 326 14.66 0.13 17.19
N LEU A 327 13.40 0.14 16.72
CA LEU A 327 12.22 0.47 17.53
C LEU A 327 12.02 -0.54 18.67
N VAL A 328 12.01 -1.83 18.36
CA VAL A 328 11.79 -2.91 19.35
C VAL A 328 12.93 -2.91 20.38
N GLN A 329 14.17 -2.69 19.95
CA GLN A 329 15.31 -2.54 20.86
C GLN A 329 15.14 -1.32 21.78
N TRP A 330 14.74 -0.18 21.24
CA TRP A 330 14.52 1.02 22.05
C TRP A 330 13.41 0.82 23.09
N LEU A 331 12.32 0.15 22.75
CA LEU A 331 11.26 -0.21 23.70
C LEU A 331 11.77 -1.11 24.82
N ARG A 332 12.62 -2.10 24.50
CA ARG A 332 13.27 -2.94 25.51
C ARG A 332 14.13 -2.10 26.44
N ASP A 333 14.99 -1.25 25.89
CA ASP A 333 15.91 -0.42 26.67
C ASP A 333 15.13 0.53 27.60
N TRP A 334 14.04 1.12 27.10
CA TRP A 334 13.11 1.93 27.89
C TRP A 334 12.51 1.13 29.05
N ASN A 335 11.93 -0.04 28.78
CA ASN A 335 11.26 -0.86 29.79
C ASN A 335 12.22 -1.34 30.88
N LEU A 336 13.44 -1.73 30.52
CA LEU A 336 14.46 -2.15 31.49
C LEU A 336 14.92 -0.99 32.37
N GLN A 337 14.93 0.24 31.86
CA GLN A 337 15.26 1.44 32.63
C GLN A 337 14.06 1.94 33.46
N HIS A 338 12.83 1.59 33.08
CA HIS A 338 11.59 2.07 33.69
C HIS A 338 10.63 0.92 34.05
N PRO A 339 11.02 -0.03 34.93
CA PRO A 339 10.22 -1.24 35.21
C PRO A 339 8.85 -0.97 35.83
N GLY A 340 8.63 0.19 36.46
CA GLY A 340 7.32 0.62 36.98
C GLY A 340 6.47 1.42 36.00
N ASP A 341 7.01 1.72 34.81
CA ASP A 341 6.42 2.62 33.82
C ASP A 341 6.71 2.14 32.39
N SER A 342 6.61 0.83 32.20
CA SER A 342 6.94 0.15 30.94
C SER A 342 5.86 0.35 29.87
N VAL A 343 6.28 0.21 28.63
CA VAL A 343 5.43 0.16 27.44
C VAL A 343 5.09 -1.29 27.14
N ARG A 344 3.83 -1.58 26.84
CA ARG A 344 3.39 -2.89 26.32
C ARG A 344 3.34 -2.89 24.79
N PHE A 345 3.81 -3.97 24.17
CA PHE A 345 3.73 -4.19 22.72
C PHE A 345 2.52 -5.10 22.43
N LEU A 346 1.64 -4.72 21.52
CA LEU A 346 0.36 -5.36 21.26
C LEU A 346 0.19 -5.67 19.76
N GLY A 347 -0.47 -6.78 19.45
CA GLY A 347 -0.97 -7.09 18.12
C GLY A 347 -2.51 -7.16 18.10
N TYR A 348 -3.10 -7.09 16.92
CA TYR A 348 -4.56 -7.14 16.76
C TYR A 348 -5.04 -7.83 15.48
N ASP A 349 -4.12 -8.30 14.62
CA ASP A 349 -4.47 -9.06 13.42
C ASP A 349 -4.65 -10.55 13.74
N MET A 350 -5.31 -11.29 12.84
CA MET A 350 -5.77 -12.67 13.04
C MET A 350 -5.49 -13.57 11.83
N GLN A 351 -4.37 -13.35 11.15
CA GLN A 351 -3.99 -14.12 9.96
C GLN A 351 -3.25 -15.43 10.27
N ASP A 352 -2.84 -15.64 11.52
CA ASP A 352 -2.22 -16.89 11.98
C ASP A 352 -3.20 -17.79 12.73
N ASN A 353 -3.12 -19.09 12.44
CA ASN A 353 -3.92 -20.16 13.03
C ASN A 353 -3.07 -21.15 13.85
N ARG A 354 -1.74 -21.00 13.88
CA ARG A 354 -0.85 -21.91 14.61
C ARG A 354 -0.55 -21.43 16.01
N VAL A 355 -0.05 -20.19 16.18
CA VAL A 355 0.31 -19.67 17.51
C VAL A 355 -0.90 -19.63 18.45
N PRO A 356 -2.11 -19.19 18.02
CA PRO A 356 -3.29 -19.27 18.88
C PRO A 356 -3.64 -20.71 19.30
N ALA A 357 -3.50 -21.69 18.40
CA ALA A 357 -3.76 -23.10 18.71
C ALA A 357 -2.74 -23.66 19.70
N ASP A 358 -1.46 -23.37 19.51
CA ASP A 358 -0.39 -23.82 20.41
C ASP A 358 -0.52 -23.19 21.80
N SER A 359 -0.89 -21.91 21.87
CA SER A 359 -1.18 -21.24 23.14
C SER A 359 -2.39 -21.84 23.84
N LEU A 360 -3.45 -22.17 23.11
CA LEU A 360 -4.62 -22.86 23.65
C LEU A 360 -4.29 -24.27 24.16
N ARG A 361 -3.47 -25.03 23.42
CA ARG A 361 -2.98 -26.36 23.86
C ARG A 361 -2.20 -26.26 25.16
N ALA A 362 -1.30 -25.29 25.27
CA ALA A 362 -0.53 -25.08 26.50
C ALA A 362 -1.44 -24.76 27.69
N PHE A 363 -2.46 -23.91 27.49
CA PHE A 363 -3.45 -23.61 28.53
C PHE A 363 -4.22 -24.87 28.96
N LEU A 364 -4.79 -25.62 28.00
CA LEU A 364 -5.60 -26.80 28.30
C LEU A 364 -4.79 -27.92 28.94
N ALA A 365 -3.52 -28.10 28.57
CA ALA A 365 -2.67 -29.12 29.18
C ALA A 365 -2.51 -28.93 30.70
N ASP A 366 -2.48 -27.66 31.15
CA ASP A 366 -2.30 -27.31 32.55
C ASP A 366 -3.64 -27.20 33.31
N GLU A 367 -4.62 -26.51 32.72
CA GLU A 367 -5.85 -26.10 33.42
C GLU A 367 -7.00 -27.09 33.24
N ASP A 368 -7.12 -27.74 32.07
CA ASP A 368 -8.20 -28.70 31.80
C ASP A 368 -7.82 -29.76 30.75
N PRO A 369 -6.93 -30.71 31.13
CA PRO A 369 -6.42 -31.71 30.19
C PRO A 369 -7.54 -32.65 29.68
N GLY A 370 -8.67 -32.73 30.40
CA GLY A 370 -9.83 -33.51 30.00
C GLY A 370 -10.53 -32.99 28.73
N LEU A 371 -10.42 -31.69 28.45
CA LEU A 371 -10.98 -31.08 27.23
C LEU A 371 -10.09 -31.24 26.00
N MET A 372 -8.81 -31.58 26.17
CA MET A 372 -7.84 -31.63 25.08
C MET A 372 -8.30 -32.49 23.89
N PRO A 373 -8.86 -33.72 24.07
CA PRO A 373 -9.26 -34.54 22.94
C PRO A 373 -10.36 -33.90 22.08
N GLU A 374 -11.32 -33.23 22.72
CA GLU A 374 -12.40 -32.55 22.01
C GLU A 374 -11.91 -31.25 21.37
N ALA A 375 -11.02 -30.52 22.04
CA ALA A 375 -10.38 -29.33 21.48
C ALA A 375 -9.58 -29.69 20.21
N GLU A 376 -8.76 -30.74 20.21
CA GLU A 376 -8.02 -31.18 19.01
C GLU A 376 -8.95 -31.62 17.87
N ARG A 377 -10.06 -32.29 18.19
CA ARG A 377 -11.08 -32.66 17.20
C ARG A 377 -11.68 -31.43 16.52
N LEU A 378 -11.87 -30.35 17.27
CA LEU A 378 -12.43 -29.09 16.78
C LEU A 378 -11.37 -28.20 16.09
N LEU A 379 -10.11 -28.23 16.52
CA LEU A 379 -9.01 -27.58 15.79
C LEU A 379 -8.83 -28.22 14.40
N GLY A 380 -8.95 -29.55 14.32
CA GLY A 380 -8.98 -30.31 13.07
C GLY A 380 -7.76 -30.04 12.18
N GLU A 381 -7.96 -30.09 10.87
CA GLU A 381 -6.88 -29.85 9.89
C GLU A 381 -6.60 -28.37 9.62
N PHE A 382 -7.40 -27.45 10.18
CA PHE A 382 -7.21 -26.01 9.92
C PHE A 382 -5.84 -25.54 10.41
N VAL A 383 -5.43 -25.99 11.59
CA VAL A 383 -4.14 -25.63 12.22
C VAL A 383 -2.91 -26.17 11.49
N THR A 384 -3.08 -27.06 10.51
CA THR A 384 -1.97 -27.55 9.67
C THR A 384 -1.79 -26.69 8.41
N GLN A 385 -2.77 -25.85 8.07
CA GLN A 385 -2.75 -24.97 6.90
C GLN A 385 -1.74 -23.83 7.04
N PRO A 386 -1.21 -23.30 5.92
CA PRO A 386 -0.22 -22.22 5.92
C PRO A 386 -0.64 -20.94 6.65
N GLY A 387 -1.94 -20.66 6.76
CA GLY A 387 -2.50 -19.54 7.52
C GLY A 387 -3.98 -19.32 7.20
N SER A 388 -4.46 -18.08 7.37
CA SER A 388 -5.88 -17.70 7.12
C SER A 388 -6.28 -17.57 5.64
N PHE A 389 -5.37 -17.77 4.67
CA PHE A 389 -5.68 -17.67 3.24
C PHE A 389 -5.24 -18.93 2.48
N THR A 390 -6.21 -19.75 2.07
CA THR A 390 -5.98 -21.02 1.36
C THR A 390 -6.98 -21.19 0.21
N PRO A 391 -6.82 -20.44 -0.90
CA PRO A 391 -7.79 -20.43 -1.99
C PRO A 391 -7.93 -21.78 -2.70
N ASP A 392 -6.89 -22.61 -2.67
CA ASP A 392 -6.86 -23.91 -3.36
C ASP A 392 -7.63 -25.02 -2.64
N VAL A 393 -8.08 -24.77 -1.40
CA VAL A 393 -8.86 -25.72 -0.61
C VAL A 393 -10.35 -25.55 -0.93
N ALA A 394 -11.12 -26.62 -1.08
CA ALA A 394 -12.55 -26.53 -1.40
C ALA A 394 -13.37 -25.69 -0.40
N ASP A 395 -14.33 -24.90 -0.89
CA ASP A 395 -15.19 -24.01 -0.08
C ASP A 395 -15.91 -24.75 1.07
N SER A 396 -16.39 -25.98 0.81
CA SER A 396 -17.04 -26.82 1.82
C SER A 396 -16.13 -27.19 2.98
N THR A 397 -14.84 -27.39 2.71
CA THR A 397 -13.82 -27.65 3.72
C THR A 397 -13.52 -26.41 4.55
N ARG A 398 -13.36 -25.24 3.90
CA ARG A 398 -13.12 -23.96 4.60
C ARG A 398 -14.31 -23.57 5.48
N ALA A 399 -15.54 -23.79 5.00
CA ALA A 399 -16.76 -23.61 5.80
C ALA A 399 -16.81 -24.53 7.03
N ARG A 400 -16.42 -25.80 6.87
CA ARG A 400 -16.35 -26.75 7.99
C ARG A 400 -15.35 -26.29 9.06
N TRP A 401 -14.18 -25.78 8.68
CA TRP A 401 -13.21 -25.24 9.65
C TRP A 401 -13.79 -24.08 10.46
N TYR A 402 -14.58 -23.21 9.82
CA TYR A 402 -15.26 -22.12 10.52
C TYR A 402 -16.31 -22.66 11.51
N ASP A 403 -17.11 -23.66 11.12
CA ASP A 403 -18.07 -24.29 12.05
C ASP A 403 -17.37 -24.98 13.23
N GLN A 404 -16.26 -25.68 12.98
CA GLN A 404 -15.49 -26.36 14.03
C GLN A 404 -14.88 -25.36 15.02
N THR A 405 -14.28 -24.27 14.53
CA THR A 405 -13.69 -23.24 15.39
C THR A 405 -14.73 -22.43 16.16
N ARG A 406 -15.94 -22.26 15.61
CA ARG A 406 -17.09 -21.72 16.36
C ARG A 406 -17.55 -22.66 17.48
N ALA A 407 -17.60 -23.96 17.22
CA ALA A 407 -17.90 -24.95 18.24
C ALA A 407 -16.81 -25.00 19.33
N LEU A 408 -15.54 -24.78 18.96
CA LEU A 408 -14.45 -24.62 19.93
C LEU A 408 -14.66 -23.41 20.84
N CYS A 409 -15.04 -22.26 20.29
CA CYS A 409 -15.39 -21.08 21.10
C CYS A 409 -16.50 -21.42 22.10
N ALA A 410 -17.60 -22.03 21.64
CA ALA A 410 -18.73 -22.39 22.50
C ALA A 410 -18.33 -23.40 23.60
N LEU A 411 -17.45 -24.36 23.29
CA LEU A 411 -16.92 -25.31 24.27
C LEU A 411 -16.15 -24.59 25.38
N LEU A 412 -15.21 -23.70 25.02
CA LEU A 412 -14.37 -23.01 26.00
C LEU A 412 -15.17 -21.96 26.79
N ASP A 413 -16.11 -21.27 26.14
CA ASP A 413 -17.03 -20.35 26.81
C ASP A 413 -17.86 -21.07 27.90
N SER A 414 -18.24 -22.32 27.67
CA SER A 414 -18.98 -23.12 28.67
C SER A 414 -18.18 -23.43 29.93
N ARG A 415 -16.84 -23.33 29.87
CA ARG A 415 -15.91 -23.61 30.99
C ARG A 415 -15.28 -22.34 31.56
N ALA A 416 -15.42 -21.21 30.89
CA ALA A 416 -14.87 -19.93 31.28
C ALA A 416 -15.23 -19.53 32.73
N SER A 417 -16.49 -19.72 33.13
CA SER A 417 -16.94 -19.36 34.49
C SER A 417 -16.28 -20.21 35.56
N ASP A 418 -16.07 -21.51 35.30
CA ASP A 418 -15.42 -22.42 36.23
C ASP A 418 -13.95 -22.03 36.40
N TRP A 419 -13.22 -21.85 35.29
CA TRP A 419 -11.81 -21.44 35.33
C TRP A 419 -11.61 -20.09 36.01
N LEU A 420 -12.51 -19.12 35.78
CA LEU A 420 -12.46 -17.82 36.46
C LEU A 420 -12.80 -17.94 37.95
N GLY A 421 -13.67 -18.88 38.35
CA GLY A 421 -13.97 -19.18 39.75
C GLY A 421 -12.80 -19.85 40.48
N GLU A 422 -11.97 -20.59 39.76
CA GLU A 422 -10.77 -21.27 40.27
C GLU A 422 -9.51 -20.38 40.27
N ALA A 423 -9.49 -19.33 39.44
CA ALA A 423 -8.42 -18.35 39.35
C ALA A 423 -8.14 -17.68 40.71
N ARG A 424 -6.87 -17.68 41.13
CA ARG A 424 -6.43 -17.15 42.43
C ARG A 424 -5.68 -15.84 42.30
N THR A 425 -5.09 -15.60 41.14
CA THR A 425 -4.31 -14.41 40.84
C THR A 425 -4.82 -13.73 39.58
N GLY A 426 -4.47 -12.46 39.40
CA GLY A 426 -4.74 -11.78 38.13
C GLY A 426 -4.02 -12.43 36.94
N HIS A 427 -2.91 -13.15 37.18
CA HIS A 427 -2.25 -13.93 36.14
C HIS A 427 -3.11 -15.11 35.69
N ASP A 428 -3.72 -15.84 36.63
CA ASP A 428 -4.61 -16.97 36.32
C ASP A 428 -5.80 -16.48 35.49
N SER A 429 -6.45 -15.38 35.90
CA SER A 429 -7.55 -14.77 35.14
C SER A 429 -7.11 -14.32 33.74
N LEU A 430 -5.88 -13.82 33.59
CA LEU A 430 -5.32 -13.43 32.30
C LEU A 430 -5.05 -14.64 31.39
N ARG A 431 -4.60 -15.78 31.94
CA ARG A 431 -4.45 -17.03 31.18
C ARG A 431 -5.80 -17.49 30.61
N VAL A 432 -6.86 -17.44 31.42
CA VAL A 432 -8.23 -17.75 30.95
C VAL A 432 -8.66 -16.79 29.84
N ALA A 433 -8.46 -15.49 30.02
CA ALA A 433 -8.80 -14.49 29.01
C ALA A 433 -8.08 -14.73 27.67
N TRP A 434 -6.80 -15.11 27.71
CA TRP A 434 -6.04 -15.49 26.52
C TRP A 434 -6.53 -16.79 25.88
N ALA A 435 -6.91 -17.80 26.65
CA ALA A 435 -7.46 -19.05 26.10
C ALA A 435 -8.73 -18.78 25.27
N LEU A 436 -9.65 -17.96 25.80
CA LEU A 436 -10.86 -17.54 25.08
C LEU A 436 -10.54 -16.67 23.87
N GLN A 437 -9.60 -15.73 24.01
CA GLN A 437 -9.18 -14.88 22.89
C GLN A 437 -8.51 -15.68 21.77
N ASN A 438 -7.68 -16.67 22.10
CA ASN A 438 -7.05 -17.54 21.10
C ASN A 438 -8.07 -18.37 20.32
N ALA A 439 -9.11 -18.87 20.99
CA ALA A 439 -10.23 -19.53 20.32
C ALA A 439 -10.99 -18.59 19.38
N SER A 440 -11.22 -17.34 19.83
CA SER A 440 -11.79 -16.28 19.01
C SER A 440 -10.92 -15.99 17.78
N LEU A 441 -9.60 -15.83 17.94
CA LEU A 441 -8.66 -15.62 16.85
C LEU A 441 -8.68 -16.78 15.83
N LEU A 442 -8.76 -18.03 16.27
CA LEU A 442 -8.89 -19.20 15.39
C LEU A 442 -10.20 -19.15 14.58
N SER A 443 -11.31 -18.82 15.23
CA SER A 443 -12.61 -18.66 14.57
C SER A 443 -12.63 -17.52 13.57
N GLN A 444 -12.00 -16.39 13.91
CA GLN A 444 -11.85 -15.26 13.01
C GLN A 444 -10.97 -15.60 11.80
N ALA A 445 -9.82 -16.26 12.02
CA ALA A 445 -8.94 -16.72 10.93
C ALA A 445 -9.68 -17.69 9.98
N ALA A 446 -10.47 -18.63 10.53
CA ALA A 446 -11.28 -19.54 9.75
C ALA A 446 -12.41 -18.82 8.98
N ARG A 447 -13.00 -17.76 9.55
CA ARG A 447 -13.98 -16.90 8.85
C ARG A 447 -13.38 -16.19 7.64
N LEU A 448 -12.19 -15.59 7.80
CA LEU A 448 -11.48 -14.94 6.69
C LEU A 448 -11.13 -15.94 5.58
N ASN A 449 -10.90 -17.20 5.96
CA ASN A 449 -10.64 -18.29 5.02
C ASN A 449 -11.91 -18.78 4.31
N ALA A 450 -13.04 -18.86 5.02
CA ALA A 450 -14.33 -19.28 4.46
C ALA A 450 -14.91 -18.23 3.50
N SER A 451 -14.72 -16.94 3.81
CA SER A 451 -15.11 -15.81 2.97
C SER A 451 -13.86 -15.04 2.55
N LEU A 452 -13.15 -15.58 1.57
CA LEU A 452 -11.99 -14.91 0.97
C LEU A 452 -12.41 -13.50 0.53
N TYR A 453 -11.58 -12.50 0.84
CA TYR A 453 -11.88 -11.08 0.58
C TYR A 453 -13.03 -10.49 1.41
N SER A 454 -13.35 -11.08 2.57
CA SER A 454 -14.33 -10.48 3.48
C SER A 454 -13.92 -9.06 3.90
N PRO A 455 -14.83 -8.07 3.85
CA PRO A 455 -14.58 -6.74 4.40
C PRO A 455 -14.47 -6.74 5.93
N ASP A 456 -14.77 -7.87 6.60
CA ASP A 456 -14.84 -7.97 8.06
C ASP A 456 -13.47 -7.85 8.75
N ARG A 457 -12.34 -8.05 8.04
CA ARG A 457 -11.00 -8.10 8.68
C ARG A 457 -10.76 -6.88 9.57
N ASP A 458 -11.10 -5.70 9.09
CA ASP A 458 -10.91 -4.44 9.81
C ASP A 458 -11.81 -4.32 11.05
N SER A 459 -13.05 -4.80 10.96
CA SER A 459 -13.96 -4.89 12.11
C SER A 459 -13.46 -5.87 13.17
N LEU A 460 -12.85 -6.99 12.74
CA LEU A 460 -12.23 -7.97 13.62
C LEU A 460 -10.94 -7.42 14.25
N MET A 461 -10.11 -6.70 13.49
CA MET A 461 -8.93 -6.01 14.03
C MET A 461 -9.34 -4.98 15.09
N ALA A 462 -10.41 -4.21 14.85
CA ALA A 462 -10.95 -3.28 15.84
C ALA A 462 -11.43 -4.01 17.10
N ALA A 463 -12.10 -5.17 16.98
CA ALA A 463 -12.55 -5.97 18.12
C ALA A 463 -11.39 -6.55 18.94
N ASN A 464 -10.32 -7.00 18.28
CA ASN A 464 -9.13 -7.55 18.92
C ASN A 464 -8.30 -6.47 19.61
N LEU A 465 -8.18 -5.29 19.01
CA LEU A 465 -7.56 -4.13 19.64
C LEU A 465 -8.36 -3.70 20.88
N ASP A 466 -9.69 -3.65 20.78
CA ASP A 466 -10.59 -3.38 21.90
C ASP A 466 -10.40 -4.35 23.07
N TRP A 467 -10.26 -5.65 22.78
CA TRP A 467 -9.94 -6.65 23.78
C TRP A 467 -8.58 -6.34 24.45
N ALA A 468 -7.53 -6.07 23.67
CA ALA A 468 -6.20 -5.74 24.19
C ALA A 468 -6.21 -4.46 25.05
N LEU A 469 -6.93 -3.43 24.63
CA LEU A 469 -7.06 -2.18 25.38
C LEU A 469 -7.76 -2.38 26.72
N ARG A 470 -8.77 -3.26 26.79
CA ARG A 470 -9.49 -3.57 28.04
C ARG A 470 -8.72 -4.50 28.96
N VAL A 471 -8.12 -5.55 28.42
CA VAL A 471 -7.55 -6.65 29.20
C VAL A 471 -6.07 -6.41 29.53
N LEU A 472 -5.29 -5.93 28.56
CA LEU A 472 -3.83 -5.87 28.67
C LEU A 472 -3.33 -4.49 29.12
N VAL A 473 -4.00 -3.42 28.72
CA VAL A 473 -3.58 -2.03 28.99
C VAL A 473 -4.74 -1.10 29.40
N PRO A 474 -5.58 -1.49 30.37
CA PRO A 474 -6.77 -0.73 30.75
C PRO A 474 -6.42 0.73 31.10
N GLY A 475 -7.12 1.67 30.44
CA GLY A 475 -6.95 3.10 30.68
C GLY A 475 -5.71 3.75 30.06
N ARG A 476 -4.77 2.97 29.51
CA ARG A 476 -3.51 3.51 28.96
C ARG A 476 -3.73 4.21 27.62
N ARG A 477 -2.89 5.20 27.33
CA ARG A 477 -2.81 5.82 25.99
C ARG A 477 -2.00 4.92 25.07
N THR A 478 -2.49 4.72 23.85
CA THR A 478 -2.00 3.69 22.91
C THR A 478 -1.71 4.29 21.55
N VAL A 479 -0.51 4.01 21.03
CA VAL A 479 -0.16 4.25 19.62
C VAL A 479 -0.58 3.03 18.81
N ILE A 480 -1.24 3.24 17.68
CA ILE A 480 -1.75 2.21 16.78
C ILE A 480 -1.03 2.36 15.44
N TRP A 481 -0.39 1.32 14.94
CA TRP A 481 0.37 1.34 13.70
C TRP A 481 -0.23 0.38 12.69
N ALA A 482 -0.69 0.90 11.56
CA ALA A 482 -1.14 0.09 10.43
C ALA A 482 -0.89 0.81 9.10
N HIS A 483 -1.31 0.20 7.99
CA HIS A 483 -1.51 0.90 6.72
C HIS A 483 -2.54 2.04 6.85
N ASP A 484 -2.44 3.08 6.01
CA ASP A 484 -3.39 4.21 5.97
C ASP A 484 -4.85 3.76 5.80
N MET A 485 -5.05 2.73 4.98
CA MET A 485 -6.34 2.06 4.77
C MET A 485 -6.97 1.58 6.09
N HIS A 486 -6.19 1.12 7.06
CA HIS A 486 -6.72 0.56 8.30
C HIS A 486 -6.94 1.62 9.38
N ILE A 487 -6.16 2.70 9.40
CA ILE A 487 -6.31 3.79 10.39
C ILE A 487 -7.22 4.94 9.92
N SER A 488 -7.66 4.92 8.66
CA SER A 488 -8.61 5.90 8.14
C SER A 488 -9.89 5.89 8.98
N ARG A 489 -10.44 7.09 9.22
CA ARG A 489 -11.68 7.31 9.99
C ARG A 489 -12.97 6.92 9.26
N GLY A 490 -12.88 6.38 8.05
CA GLY A 490 -14.04 5.86 7.31
C GLY A 490 -14.81 6.87 6.46
N GLY A 491 -14.51 8.16 6.57
CA GLY A 491 -14.97 9.23 5.69
C GLY A 491 -16.40 9.11 5.15
N ASP A 492 -16.57 9.36 3.85
CA ASP A 492 -17.79 9.04 3.11
C ASP A 492 -17.71 7.59 2.61
N PRO A 493 -18.61 6.67 3.00
CA PRO A 493 -18.57 5.27 2.58
C PRO A 493 -18.54 5.03 1.05
N SER A 494 -18.98 6.00 0.23
CA SER A 494 -18.91 5.88 -1.23
C SER A 494 -17.53 6.21 -1.82
N LEU A 495 -16.67 6.85 -1.03
CA LEU A 495 -15.38 7.39 -1.45
C LEU A 495 -14.22 6.93 -0.57
N SER A 496 -14.51 6.49 0.65
CA SER A 496 -13.53 6.07 1.63
C SER A 496 -13.01 4.66 1.35
N PHE A 497 -11.89 4.32 1.96
CA PHE A 497 -11.32 2.98 1.84
C PHE A 497 -12.35 1.92 2.28
N ASN A 498 -12.33 0.74 1.63
CA ASN A 498 -13.17 -0.40 2.01
C ASN A 498 -14.65 -0.04 2.32
N ALA A 499 -15.21 0.94 1.60
CA ALA A 499 -16.57 1.44 1.76
C ALA A 499 -16.97 1.84 3.19
N GLY A 500 -16.08 2.45 3.97
CA GLY A 500 -16.36 2.90 5.34
C GLY A 500 -16.23 1.81 6.41
N ALA A 501 -15.79 0.60 6.05
CA ALA A 501 -15.61 -0.53 6.96
C ALA A 501 -14.17 -0.69 7.49
N GLN A 502 -13.40 0.40 7.59
CA GLN A 502 -12.03 0.39 8.11
C GLN A 502 -11.98 0.26 9.63
N MET A 503 -10.85 -0.22 10.15
CA MET A 503 -10.64 -0.34 11.60
C MET A 503 -10.70 1.06 12.25
N GLY A 504 -10.10 2.07 11.63
CA GLY A 504 -10.13 3.45 12.12
C GLY A 504 -11.54 4.07 12.12
N ALA A 505 -12.45 3.64 11.24
CA ALA A 505 -13.86 4.04 11.27
C ALA A 505 -14.57 3.50 12.52
N GLU A 506 -14.30 2.24 12.86
CA GLU A 506 -14.79 1.63 14.09
C GLU A 506 -14.21 2.31 15.34
N LEU A 507 -12.92 2.66 15.33
CA LEU A 507 -12.28 3.38 16.42
C LEU A 507 -12.85 4.80 16.56
N ASP A 508 -13.06 5.52 15.46
CA ASP A 508 -13.65 6.86 15.49
C ASP A 508 -15.09 6.82 16.02
N ARG A 509 -15.89 5.83 15.61
CA ARG A 509 -17.26 5.64 16.12
C ARG A 509 -17.29 5.33 17.63
N ARG A 510 -16.33 4.56 18.14
CA ARG A 510 -16.29 4.12 19.54
C ARG A 510 -15.63 5.14 20.47
N HIS A 511 -14.62 5.87 20.00
CA HIS A 511 -13.77 6.74 20.80
C HIS A 511 -13.87 8.22 20.44
N GLY A 512 -14.37 8.57 19.26
CA GLY A 512 -14.60 9.94 18.81
C GLY A 512 -13.36 10.82 19.00
N ALA A 513 -13.51 11.87 19.82
CA ALA A 513 -12.42 12.81 20.09
C ALA A 513 -11.19 12.18 20.78
N ASP A 514 -11.29 10.96 21.33
CA ASP A 514 -10.15 10.25 21.91
C ASP A 514 -9.31 9.51 20.86
N TYR A 515 -9.75 9.43 19.60
CA TYR A 515 -8.98 8.88 18.49
C TYR A 515 -8.46 9.98 17.55
N ARG A 516 -7.18 9.89 17.20
CA ARG A 516 -6.55 10.76 16.18
C ARG A 516 -5.85 9.90 15.14
N ALA A 517 -6.09 10.18 13.86
CA ALA A 517 -5.51 9.44 12.75
C ALA A 517 -4.53 10.31 11.96
N PHE A 518 -3.30 9.83 11.78
CA PHE A 518 -2.26 10.51 11.01
C PHE A 518 -1.77 9.61 9.89
N SER A 519 -1.89 10.07 8.65
CA SER A 519 -1.36 9.34 7.48
C SER A 519 0.09 9.75 7.19
N LEU A 520 0.88 8.81 6.67
CA LEU A 520 2.23 9.05 6.20
C LEU A 520 2.30 8.75 4.70
N LEU A 521 2.53 9.80 3.92
CA LEU A 521 2.59 9.76 2.46
C LEU A 521 4.01 10.03 1.96
N THR A 522 4.29 9.58 0.73
CA THR A 522 5.53 9.93 0.04
C THR A 522 5.25 10.41 -1.37
N TRP A 523 5.89 11.51 -1.78
CA TRP A 523 5.71 12.04 -3.13
C TRP A 523 6.37 11.13 -4.18
N GLN A 524 7.63 10.73 -3.96
CA GLN A 524 8.37 9.82 -4.83
C GLN A 524 9.36 8.98 -4.03
N GLY A 525 10.03 8.04 -4.71
CA GLY A 525 11.23 7.38 -4.19
C GLY A 525 11.20 5.89 -4.39
N TRP A 526 11.48 5.15 -3.33
CA TRP A 526 11.54 3.69 -3.30
C TRP A 526 10.87 3.13 -2.05
N TYR A 527 10.43 1.88 -2.16
CA TYR A 527 9.89 1.10 -1.05
C TYR A 527 10.24 -0.38 -1.23
N SER A 528 10.25 -1.14 -0.14
CA SER A 528 10.33 -2.60 -0.15
C SER A 528 8.93 -3.21 -0.19
N ALA A 529 8.74 -4.30 -0.91
CA ALA A 529 7.49 -5.07 -0.90
C ALA A 529 7.77 -6.52 -1.31
N THR A 530 6.79 -7.42 -1.17
CA THR A 530 6.90 -8.72 -1.83
C THR A 530 6.72 -8.57 -3.33
N ARG A 531 7.29 -9.49 -4.12
CA ARG A 531 7.15 -9.45 -5.59
C ARG A 531 5.67 -9.54 -6.01
N SER A 532 4.88 -10.37 -5.33
CA SER A 532 3.44 -10.44 -5.49
C SER A 532 2.77 -10.93 -4.19
N MET A 533 1.45 -11.10 -4.21
CA MET A 533 0.72 -11.73 -3.11
C MET A 533 1.03 -13.22 -2.93
N SER A 534 1.60 -13.88 -3.95
CA SER A 534 1.96 -15.31 -3.94
C SER A 534 3.48 -15.55 -3.91
N ASP A 535 4.28 -14.65 -4.47
CA ASP A 535 5.74 -14.67 -4.39
C ASP A 535 6.21 -13.68 -3.31
N HIS A 536 6.47 -14.23 -2.13
CA HIS A 536 6.89 -13.47 -0.95
C HIS A 536 8.38 -13.04 -0.96
N ARG A 537 9.11 -13.19 -2.08
CA ARG A 537 10.47 -12.62 -2.20
C ARG A 537 10.39 -11.10 -2.09
N MET A 538 11.26 -10.51 -1.26
CA MET A 538 11.31 -9.06 -1.12
C MET A 538 11.99 -8.44 -2.34
N VAL A 539 11.39 -7.39 -2.86
CA VAL A 539 11.91 -6.59 -3.97
C VAL A 539 11.94 -5.13 -3.56
N ARG A 540 12.84 -4.39 -4.21
CA ARG A 540 12.86 -2.93 -4.14
C ARG A 540 12.07 -2.37 -5.31
N ALA A 541 10.95 -1.72 -5.00
CA ALA A 541 10.03 -1.15 -5.97
C ALA A 541 10.13 0.39 -5.98
N ARG A 542 9.86 0.97 -7.15
CA ARG A 542 9.93 2.43 -7.34
C ARG A 542 8.57 3.05 -7.07
N ALA A 543 8.55 4.04 -6.18
CA ALA A 543 7.45 4.97 -6.03
C ALA A 543 7.65 6.10 -7.03
N LEU A 544 6.91 6.08 -8.14
CA LEU A 544 6.96 7.17 -9.12
C LEU A 544 6.50 8.50 -8.50
N PRO A 545 6.90 9.65 -9.03
CA PRO A 545 6.34 10.94 -8.61
C PRO A 545 4.81 10.90 -8.61
N ALA A 546 4.22 11.37 -7.52
CA ALA A 546 2.78 11.41 -7.40
C ALA A 546 2.18 12.32 -8.48
N PRO A 547 1.07 11.91 -9.12
CA PRO A 547 0.46 12.73 -10.14
C PRO A 547 -0.15 13.99 -9.50
N ALA A 548 0.14 15.18 -10.03
CA ALA A 548 -0.66 16.40 -9.86
C ALA A 548 -2.16 16.11 -9.74
N GLY A 549 -2.78 16.81 -8.79
CA GLY A 549 -4.15 16.56 -8.36
C GLY A 549 -4.25 15.55 -7.21
N SER A 550 -3.27 14.64 -7.05
CA SER A 550 -3.21 13.75 -5.89
C SER A 550 -2.93 14.51 -4.60
N ALA A 551 -3.28 13.90 -3.47
CA ALA A 551 -2.97 14.41 -2.14
C ALA A 551 -1.49 14.80 -1.99
N GLU A 552 -0.58 13.91 -2.37
CA GLU A 552 0.86 14.07 -2.24
C GLU A 552 1.39 15.19 -3.11
N SER A 553 0.88 15.32 -4.34
CA SER A 553 1.29 16.42 -5.23
C SER A 553 0.93 17.78 -4.65
N VAL A 554 -0.30 17.92 -4.13
CA VAL A 554 -0.80 19.13 -3.47
C VAL A 554 0.05 19.48 -2.26
N LEU A 555 0.34 18.48 -1.42
CA LEU A 555 1.15 18.68 -0.22
C LEU A 555 2.61 19.02 -0.60
N HIS A 556 3.15 18.43 -1.66
CA HIS A 556 4.53 18.66 -2.10
C HIS A 556 4.78 20.11 -2.54
N GLU A 557 3.76 20.80 -3.02
CA GLU A 557 3.84 22.21 -3.41
C GLU A 557 3.93 23.18 -2.22
N LEU A 558 3.69 22.72 -0.99
CA LEU A 558 3.75 23.57 0.19
C LEU A 558 5.22 23.94 0.53
N PRO A 559 5.51 25.22 0.85
CA PRO A 559 6.85 25.66 1.22
C PRO A 559 7.46 24.87 2.37
N ALA A 560 6.64 24.45 3.35
CA ALA A 560 7.12 23.67 4.48
C ALA A 560 7.69 22.30 4.07
N CYS A 561 7.09 21.65 3.07
CA CYS A 561 7.50 20.33 2.61
C CYS A 561 8.78 20.38 1.78
N ALA A 562 9.06 21.52 1.12
CA ALA A 562 10.30 21.76 0.40
C ALA A 562 11.47 22.20 1.28
N ALA A 563 11.21 22.70 2.49
CA ALA A 563 12.23 23.27 3.38
C ALA A 563 13.02 22.23 4.20
N GLY A 564 12.45 21.04 4.42
CA GLY A 564 13.05 19.96 5.19
C GLY A 564 13.07 18.65 4.41
N ILE A 565 12.99 17.52 5.13
CA ILE A 565 12.77 16.20 4.50
C ILE A 565 11.31 16.00 4.08
N GLY A 566 10.42 16.85 4.58
CA GLY A 566 8.98 16.73 4.48
C GLY A 566 8.26 17.75 5.35
N CYS A 567 7.00 17.47 5.66
CA CYS A 567 6.15 18.33 6.48
C CYS A 567 5.06 17.53 7.17
N LEU A 568 4.44 18.15 8.19
CA LEU A 568 3.15 17.76 8.74
C LEU A 568 2.11 18.82 8.36
N VAL A 569 0.91 18.39 7.98
CA VAL A 569 -0.22 19.26 7.69
C VAL A 569 -1.42 18.90 8.58
N ASP A 570 -2.01 19.91 9.22
CA ASP A 570 -3.26 19.79 10.00
C ASP A 570 -4.47 19.91 9.07
N LEU A 571 -5.24 18.82 8.95
CA LEU A 571 -6.40 18.76 8.06
C LEU A 571 -7.71 19.14 8.76
N ARG A 572 -7.72 19.27 10.09
CA ARG A 572 -8.93 19.55 10.87
C ARG A 572 -9.57 20.90 10.51
N PRO A 573 -8.82 21.99 10.26
CA PRO A 573 -9.39 23.26 9.76
C PRO A 573 -10.20 23.09 8.47
N ALA A 574 -9.75 22.21 7.57
CA ALA A 574 -10.44 21.93 6.30
C ALA A 574 -11.80 21.25 6.47
N ARG A 575 -12.18 20.80 7.68
CA ARG A 575 -13.53 20.28 7.96
C ARG A 575 -14.55 21.39 8.20
N GLN A 576 -14.10 22.57 8.65
CA GLN A 576 -14.98 23.62 9.17
C GLN A 576 -14.88 24.90 8.34
N GLU A 577 -13.67 25.26 7.89
CA GLU A 577 -13.43 26.51 7.18
C GLU A 577 -13.90 26.44 5.71
N ALA A 578 -14.40 27.57 5.22
CA ALA A 578 -14.84 27.71 3.83
C ALA A 578 -13.66 27.67 2.85
N ASP A 579 -12.54 28.31 3.22
CA ASP A 579 -11.33 28.37 2.38
C ASP A 579 -10.64 27.00 2.23
N GLY A 580 -10.91 26.06 3.15
CA GLY A 580 -10.47 24.66 3.06
C GLY A 580 -11.45 23.73 2.34
N ALA A 581 -12.57 24.23 1.81
CA ALA A 581 -13.63 23.40 1.24
C ALA A 581 -13.20 22.52 0.06
N TRP A 582 -12.21 22.98 -0.69
CA TRP A 582 -11.66 22.27 -1.84
C TRP A 582 -10.94 20.96 -1.46
N LEU A 583 -10.46 20.82 -0.22
CA LEU A 583 -9.89 19.57 0.30
C LEU A 583 -10.97 18.54 0.67
N ARG A 584 -12.24 18.94 0.71
CA ARG A 584 -13.38 18.03 0.92
C ARG A 584 -13.84 17.36 -0.39
N GLN A 585 -13.08 17.52 -1.48
CA GLN A 585 -13.29 16.80 -2.73
C GLN A 585 -12.39 15.55 -2.78
N PRO A 586 -12.83 14.46 -3.44
CA PRO A 586 -12.01 13.27 -3.61
C PRO A 586 -10.74 13.59 -4.39
N ARG A 587 -9.62 13.03 -3.94
CA ARG A 587 -8.33 13.11 -4.64
C ARG A 587 -7.66 11.75 -4.68
N PRO A 588 -6.87 11.45 -5.74
CA PRO A 588 -6.03 10.27 -5.75
C PRO A 588 -5.10 10.27 -4.54
N LEU A 589 -4.89 9.09 -3.98
CA LEU A 589 -4.01 8.88 -2.84
C LEU A 589 -3.22 7.59 -3.03
N ARG A 590 -1.92 7.62 -2.71
CA ARG A 590 -1.10 6.41 -2.79
C ARG A 590 -1.55 5.40 -1.74
N SER A 591 -1.70 4.16 -2.16
CA SER A 591 -2.01 3.04 -1.28
C SER A 591 -1.38 1.76 -1.84
N ILE A 592 -0.25 1.35 -1.26
CA ILE A 592 0.49 0.16 -1.68
C ILE A 592 0.69 -0.73 -0.46
N GLY A 593 0.00 -1.87 -0.44
CA GLY A 593 0.07 -2.83 0.67
C GLY A 593 1.32 -3.69 0.65
N TYR A 594 1.11 -4.99 0.85
CA TYR A 594 2.18 -5.97 1.08
C TYR A 594 3.03 -6.27 -0.17
N ALA A 595 2.42 -6.21 -1.35
CA ALA A 595 3.05 -6.54 -2.62
C ALA A 595 3.41 -5.29 -3.45
N ALA A 596 4.46 -5.41 -4.27
CA ALA A 596 4.85 -4.40 -5.23
C ALA A 596 3.69 -4.12 -6.18
N TRP A 597 3.48 -2.84 -6.48
CA TRP A 597 2.32 -2.37 -7.22
C TRP A 597 2.74 -1.20 -8.09
N ASP A 598 2.31 -1.21 -9.35
CA ASP A 598 2.82 -0.25 -10.33
C ASP A 598 2.28 1.15 -10.08
N TRP A 599 0.95 1.29 -10.04
CA TRP A 599 0.31 2.60 -9.99
C TRP A 599 0.11 3.10 -8.56
N GLY A 600 -0.68 2.38 -7.77
CA GLY A 600 -0.86 2.67 -6.35
C GLY A 600 -1.76 3.88 -6.09
N PHE A 601 -2.33 4.53 -7.12
CA PHE A 601 -3.28 5.65 -7.00
C PHE A 601 -4.67 5.26 -7.55
N GLU A 602 -5.06 4.01 -7.41
CA GLU A 602 -6.39 3.51 -7.76
C GLU A 602 -7.46 4.04 -6.81
N LEU A 603 -7.08 4.41 -5.59
CA LEU A 603 -7.99 4.89 -4.57
C LEU A 603 -8.10 6.41 -4.61
N GLN A 604 -9.34 6.86 -4.44
CA GLN A 604 -9.67 8.25 -4.14
C GLN A 604 -9.95 8.35 -2.64
N ALA A 605 -9.63 9.48 -2.03
CA ALA A 605 -9.94 9.73 -0.63
C ALA A 605 -10.27 11.21 -0.41
N VAL A 606 -11.14 11.48 0.56
CA VAL A 606 -11.43 12.83 1.02
C VAL A 606 -10.58 13.11 2.27
N LEU A 607 -9.32 13.47 2.06
CA LEU A 607 -8.28 13.60 3.09
C LEU A 607 -8.76 14.06 4.49
N PRO A 608 -9.44 15.22 4.65
CA PRO A 608 -9.83 15.68 5.98
C PRO A 608 -10.88 14.80 6.65
N LEU A 609 -11.65 14.00 5.91
CA LEU A 609 -12.59 13.02 6.47
C LEU A 609 -11.91 11.70 6.82
N GLU A 610 -10.75 11.42 6.22
CA GLU A 610 -9.97 10.21 6.46
C GLU A 610 -9.02 10.36 7.65
N PHE A 611 -8.35 11.52 7.74
CA PHE A 611 -7.25 11.75 8.69
C PHE A 611 -7.37 13.12 9.38
N ASP A 612 -6.83 13.21 10.59
CA ASP A 612 -6.65 14.48 11.31
C ASP A 612 -5.40 15.22 10.83
N GLY A 613 -4.36 14.48 10.47
CA GLY A 613 -3.11 15.04 9.94
C GLY A 613 -2.45 14.16 8.91
N VAL A 614 -1.60 14.76 8.09
CA VAL A 614 -0.80 14.03 7.09
C VAL A 614 0.64 14.48 7.18
N PHE A 615 1.54 13.51 7.31
CA PHE A 615 2.95 13.70 7.06
C PHE A 615 3.23 13.41 5.59
N LEU A 616 3.95 14.31 4.92
CA LEU A 616 4.51 14.04 3.59
C LEU A 616 6.03 13.92 3.70
N ILE A 617 6.58 12.81 3.20
CA ILE A 617 8.01 12.65 2.91
C ILE A 617 8.23 12.94 1.43
N THR A 618 9.22 13.78 1.11
CA THR A 618 9.44 14.20 -0.29
C THR A 618 10.08 13.11 -1.14
N ASP A 619 11.12 12.46 -0.62
CA ASP A 619 11.84 11.37 -1.28
C ASP A 619 12.02 10.22 -0.30
N SER A 620 11.47 9.05 -0.64
CA SER A 620 11.56 7.85 0.19
C SER A 620 12.61 6.86 -0.30
N SER A 621 13.13 6.06 0.63
CA SER A 621 13.98 4.92 0.36
C SER A 621 13.37 3.61 0.85
N ALA A 622 13.77 2.51 0.21
CA ALA A 622 13.32 1.18 0.58
C ALA A 622 13.88 0.78 1.96
N SER A 623 13.02 0.17 2.80
CA SER A 623 13.41 -0.32 4.11
C SER A 623 14.53 -1.37 4.03
N HIS A 624 15.34 -1.44 5.08
CA HIS A 624 16.46 -2.36 5.12
C HIS A 624 16.03 -3.69 5.74
N MET A 625 15.81 -4.70 4.90
CA MET A 625 15.44 -6.04 5.37
C MET A 625 16.51 -6.65 6.27
N LEU A 626 16.10 -7.27 7.37
CA LEU A 626 16.98 -8.10 8.20
C LEU A 626 17.47 -9.31 7.38
N ARG A 627 18.75 -9.65 7.55
CA ARG A 627 19.39 -10.76 6.84
C ARG A 627 19.12 -12.12 7.47
#